data_AF-A0A7V9Q8Q3-F1
#
_entry.id   AF-A0A7V9Q8Q3-F1
#
_cell.length_a   1.000
_cell.length_b   1.000
_cell.length_c   1.000
_cell.angle_alpha   90.00
_cell.angle_beta   90.00
_cell.angle_gamma   90.00
#
_symmetry.space_group_name_H-M   'P 1'
#
loop_
_entity.id
_entity.type
_entity.pdbx_description
1 polymer ?
#
loop_
_entity_poly.entity_id
_entity_poly.type
_entity_poly.pdbx_seq_one_letter_code
_entity_poly.pdbx_strand_id
1 'polypeptide(L)'
;MSPSIAPVSTAGIKAQLFPDQIAQTSSRAFIFTALAVIVLAGFGFRVFQLGAEGLSEDELNKVRAVVEYRARGLTSANGEHPFLMKGLITVSSVAADGWNAFASQSNNDLHISTEAATRFPGALLGALTSLLIFFVVRELFGVETGLLAAALWAFDPQAIGFNRIAKEDTFFLFFFLLANVFWLRGQSVAETSDGKSHERYYWLTAAAFGAMMASKYLPHVMAISAAYYHIFLDIPTTRWRVGKLR
;
A
#
# COMPACT_ATOMS: atom_id res chain seq x y z
N MET A 1 -42.37 12.61 14.10
CA MET A 1 -41.26 13.11 13.25
C MET A 1 -40.04 12.30 13.60
N SER A 2 -39.72 11.28 12.80
CA SER A 2 -38.53 10.44 13.00
C SER A 2 -37.33 11.09 12.29
N PRO A 3 -36.11 11.03 12.83
CA PRO A 3 -34.95 11.68 12.22
C PRO A 3 -34.62 11.01 10.89
N SER A 4 -34.60 11.82 9.83
CA SER A 4 -34.13 11.46 8.50
C SER A 4 -32.68 11.00 8.57
N ILE A 5 -32.43 9.71 8.35
CA ILE A 5 -31.10 9.16 8.14
C ILE A 5 -30.59 9.75 6.82
N ALA A 6 -29.66 10.70 6.89
CA ALA A 6 -29.03 11.24 5.69
C ALA A 6 -28.23 10.13 4.98
N PRO A 7 -28.54 9.80 3.71
CA PRO A 7 -27.82 8.76 2.99
C PRO A 7 -26.39 9.21 2.70
N VAL A 8 -25.45 8.28 2.87
CA VAL A 8 -24.03 8.47 2.54
C VAL A 8 -23.91 8.55 1.01
N SER A 9 -23.68 9.76 0.49
CA SER A 9 -23.53 10.03 -0.95
C SER A 9 -22.17 9.54 -1.46
N THR A 10 -22.19 8.49 -2.30
CA THR A 10 -21.09 8.06 -3.14
C THR A 10 -20.89 9.06 -4.27
N ALA A 11 -19.82 9.87 -4.22
CA ALA A 11 -19.24 10.59 -5.35
C ALA A 11 -20.20 11.01 -6.51
N GLY A 12 -21.32 11.67 -6.20
CA GLY A 12 -22.27 12.18 -7.19
C GLY A 12 -23.14 11.17 -7.94
N ILE A 13 -23.14 9.88 -7.59
CA ILE A 13 -24.10 8.91 -8.14
C ILE A 13 -25.44 9.11 -7.43
N LYS A 14 -26.51 9.37 -8.19
CA LYS A 14 -27.87 9.48 -7.65
C LYS A 14 -28.24 8.16 -6.96
N ALA A 15 -28.19 8.14 -5.62
CA ALA A 15 -28.53 6.98 -4.79
C ALA A 15 -29.89 6.36 -5.13
N GLN A 16 -30.80 7.17 -5.69
CA GLN A 16 -32.12 6.76 -6.18
C GLN A 16 -32.09 5.74 -7.35
N LEU A 17 -30.95 5.60 -8.05
CA LEU A 17 -30.80 4.66 -9.17
C LEU A 17 -30.41 3.24 -8.73
N PHE A 18 -30.00 3.06 -7.47
CA PHE A 18 -29.55 1.76 -6.94
C PHE A 18 -30.11 1.48 -5.53
N PRO A 19 -31.44 1.50 -5.32
CA PRO A 19 -32.04 1.32 -4.00
C PRO A 19 -31.69 -0.04 -3.36
N ASP A 20 -31.51 -1.08 -4.15
CA ASP A 20 -31.19 -2.43 -3.66
C ASP A 20 -29.72 -2.62 -3.26
N GLN A 21 -28.81 -1.74 -3.70
CA GLN A 21 -27.39 -1.80 -3.35
C GLN A 21 -27.07 -1.16 -1.99
N ILE A 22 -27.97 -0.34 -1.46
CA ILE A 22 -27.78 0.38 -0.18
C ILE A 22 -28.04 -0.55 1.04
N ALA A 23 -28.69 -1.70 0.82
CA ALA A 23 -29.17 -2.59 1.88
C ALA A 23 -28.21 -3.75 2.26
N GLN A 24 -27.02 -3.86 1.65
CA GLN A 24 -26.03 -4.85 2.07
C GLN A 24 -24.91 -4.20 2.88
N THR A 25 -25.23 -3.78 4.12
CA THR A 25 -24.20 -3.54 5.13
C THR A 25 -23.55 -4.88 5.49
N SER A 26 -22.58 -5.29 4.67
CA SER A 26 -21.69 -6.41 4.95
C SER A 26 -21.15 -6.27 6.37
N SER A 27 -21.26 -7.34 7.17
CA SER A 27 -20.82 -7.29 8.57
C SER A 27 -19.33 -6.94 8.63
N ARG A 28 -18.91 -6.18 9.65
CA ARG A 28 -17.50 -5.81 9.83
C ARG A 28 -16.60 -7.06 9.89
N ALA A 29 -17.12 -8.13 10.49
CA ALA A 29 -16.44 -9.42 10.55
C ALA A 29 -16.21 -9.99 9.15
N PHE A 30 -17.25 -9.99 8.30
CA PHE A 30 -17.11 -10.45 6.91
C PHE A 30 -16.06 -9.67 6.14
N ILE A 31 -16.10 -8.32 6.19
CA ILE A 31 -15.13 -7.47 5.49
C ILE A 31 -13.70 -7.76 5.97
N PHE A 32 -13.51 -7.87 7.28
CA PHE A 32 -12.21 -8.17 7.86
C PHE A 32 -11.70 -9.55 7.42
N THR A 33 -12.53 -10.59 7.52
CA THR A 33 -12.17 -11.94 7.10
C THR A 33 -11.86 -12.00 5.60
N ALA A 34 -12.67 -11.36 4.76
CA ALA A 34 -12.44 -11.30 3.32
C ALA A 34 -11.09 -10.64 2.99
N LEU A 35 -10.79 -9.50 3.61
CA LEU A 35 -9.50 -8.83 3.42
C LEU A 35 -8.32 -9.65 3.93
N ALA A 36 -8.47 -10.30 5.09
CA ALA A 36 -7.43 -11.17 5.61
C ALA A 36 -7.13 -12.32 4.64
N VAL A 37 -8.17 -12.96 4.09
CA VAL A 37 -8.00 -14.01 3.07
C VAL A 37 -7.34 -13.46 1.81
N ILE A 38 -7.79 -12.31 1.29
CA ILE A 38 -7.20 -11.67 0.09
C ILE A 38 -5.71 -11.36 0.31
N VAL A 39 -5.37 -10.75 1.43
CA VAL A 39 -3.98 -10.36 1.76
C VAL A 39 -3.12 -11.61 1.96
N LEU A 40 -3.58 -12.60 2.72
CA LEU A 40 -2.81 -13.82 3.00
C LEU A 40 -2.62 -14.69 1.75
N ALA A 41 -3.66 -14.84 0.92
CA ALA A 41 -3.55 -15.57 -0.33
C ALA A 41 -2.64 -14.83 -1.33
N GLY A 42 -2.82 -13.52 -1.48
CA GLY A 42 -1.97 -12.68 -2.33
C GLY A 42 -0.51 -12.66 -1.86
N PHE A 43 -0.27 -12.71 -0.54
CA PHE A 43 1.05 -12.87 0.04
C PHE A 43 1.63 -14.25 -0.27
N GLY A 44 0.86 -15.31 -0.09
CA GLY A 44 1.24 -16.69 -0.43
C GLY A 44 1.74 -16.82 -1.86
N PHE A 45 1.01 -16.28 -2.84
CA PHE A 45 1.45 -16.28 -4.25
C PHE A 45 2.73 -15.48 -4.50
N ARG A 46 2.97 -14.42 -3.72
CA ARG A 46 4.18 -13.58 -3.84
C ARG A 46 5.39 -14.18 -3.14
N VAL A 47 5.23 -15.03 -2.13
CA VAL A 47 6.37 -15.66 -1.44
C VAL A 47 6.64 -17.10 -1.87
N PHE A 48 5.70 -17.73 -2.58
CA PHE A 48 5.86 -19.09 -3.06
C PHE A 48 7.07 -19.22 -4.00
N GLN A 49 8.08 -19.99 -3.57
CA GLN A 49 9.34 -20.19 -4.29
C GLN A 49 10.06 -18.88 -4.65
N LEU A 50 10.01 -17.89 -3.76
CA LEU A 50 10.56 -16.55 -4.03
C LEU A 50 12.07 -16.54 -4.36
N GLY A 51 12.81 -17.53 -3.83
CA GLY A 51 14.25 -17.70 -4.07
C GLY A 51 14.61 -18.78 -5.11
N ALA A 52 13.66 -19.29 -5.88
CA ALA A 52 13.93 -20.38 -6.83
C ALA A 52 14.71 -19.93 -8.07
N GLU A 53 14.48 -18.69 -8.53
CA GLU A 53 15.19 -18.10 -9.66
C GLU A 53 16.40 -17.31 -9.17
N GLY A 54 17.51 -17.38 -9.90
CA GLY A 54 18.71 -16.58 -9.61
C GLY A 54 18.46 -15.08 -9.70
N LEU A 55 19.38 -14.28 -9.16
CA LEU A 55 19.31 -12.82 -9.21
C LEU A 55 19.47 -12.30 -10.64
N SER A 56 18.61 -11.35 -11.02
CA SER A 56 18.86 -10.51 -12.20
C SER A 56 20.04 -9.54 -11.97
N GLU A 57 20.56 -8.95 -13.03
CA GLU A 57 21.66 -7.96 -12.95
C GLU A 57 21.32 -6.79 -12.00
N ASP A 58 20.11 -6.26 -12.11
CA ASP A 58 19.63 -5.16 -11.27
C ASP A 58 19.49 -5.59 -9.79
N GLU A 59 19.02 -6.81 -9.52
CA GLU A 59 18.96 -7.34 -8.15
C GLU A 59 20.36 -7.59 -7.58
N LEU A 60 21.31 -8.04 -8.40
CA LEU A 60 22.70 -8.22 -8.00
C LEU A 60 23.35 -6.87 -7.61
N ASN A 61 23.07 -5.80 -8.36
CA ASN A 61 23.54 -4.45 -8.02
C ASN A 61 22.95 -3.96 -6.69
N LYS A 62 21.69 -4.30 -6.40
CA LYS A 62 21.06 -4.03 -5.09
C LYS A 62 21.72 -4.81 -3.96
N VAL A 63 22.02 -6.09 -4.16
CA VAL A 63 22.73 -6.91 -3.17
C VAL A 63 24.14 -6.36 -2.91
N ARG A 64 24.88 -5.93 -3.93
CA ARG A 64 26.19 -5.27 -3.76
C ARG A 64 26.08 -3.99 -2.94
N ALA A 65 25.08 -3.15 -3.20
CA ALA A 65 24.83 -1.96 -2.40
C ALA A 65 24.50 -2.30 -0.94
N VAL A 66 23.75 -3.38 -0.69
CA VAL A 66 23.45 -3.87 0.66
C VAL A 66 24.73 -4.31 1.39
N VAL A 67 25.64 -5.02 0.72
CA VAL A 67 26.95 -5.38 1.29
C VAL A 67 27.74 -4.13 1.68
N GLU A 68 27.76 -3.12 0.83
CA GLU A 68 28.41 -1.84 1.15
C GLU A 68 27.74 -1.12 2.33
N TYR A 69 26.40 -1.11 2.37
CA TYR A 69 25.63 -0.49 3.46
C TYR A 69 25.94 -1.13 4.81
N ARG A 70 26.12 -2.46 4.81
CA ARG A 70 26.52 -3.20 6.02
C ARG A 70 27.94 -2.86 6.46
N ALA A 71 28.85 -2.67 5.52
CA ALA A 71 30.26 -2.40 5.82
C ALA A 71 30.54 -0.94 6.20
N ARG A 72 29.79 0.01 5.63
CA ARG A 72 30.13 1.46 5.68
C ARG A 72 28.99 2.38 6.06
N GLY A 73 27.80 1.84 6.36
CA GLY A 73 26.58 2.64 6.54
C GLY A 73 26.00 3.10 5.20
N LEU A 74 25.04 4.03 5.20
CA LEU A 74 24.38 4.50 3.98
C LEU A 74 25.37 5.22 3.05
N THR A 75 25.64 4.66 1.86
CA THR A 75 26.53 5.22 0.83
C THR A 75 25.81 5.44 -0.49
N SER A 76 26.43 6.13 -1.46
CA SER A 76 25.88 6.33 -2.81
C SER A 76 25.93 5.09 -3.71
N ALA A 77 26.23 3.90 -3.16
CA ALA A 77 26.23 2.65 -3.91
C ALA A 77 24.86 2.39 -4.55
N ASN A 78 24.85 2.12 -5.86
CA ASN A 78 23.63 2.01 -6.66
C ASN A 78 22.72 3.26 -6.52
N GLY A 79 23.34 4.45 -6.56
CA GLY A 79 22.70 5.75 -6.35
C GLY A 79 21.80 6.26 -7.48
N GLU A 80 21.66 5.48 -8.57
CA GLU A 80 20.65 5.70 -9.62
C GLU A 80 19.20 5.64 -9.08
N HIS A 81 19.01 4.94 -7.95
CA HIS A 81 17.74 4.83 -7.26
C HIS A 81 17.90 5.27 -5.79
N PRO A 82 16.86 5.88 -5.17
CA PRO A 82 16.95 6.31 -3.79
C PRO A 82 17.02 5.14 -2.79
N PHE A 83 17.26 5.48 -1.52
CA PHE A 83 17.83 4.55 -0.53
C PHE A 83 16.82 3.57 0.09
N LEU A 84 15.52 3.88 0.09
CA LEU A 84 14.56 3.19 0.97
C LEU A 84 14.48 1.69 0.69
N MET A 85 14.37 1.31 -0.58
CA MET A 85 14.32 -0.08 -0.98
C MET A 85 15.56 -0.85 -0.50
N LYS A 86 16.75 -0.31 -0.77
CA LYS A 86 18.02 -0.93 -0.37
C LYS A 86 18.12 -1.04 1.15
N GLY A 87 17.68 -0.03 1.88
CA GLY A 87 17.60 -0.08 3.35
C GLY A 87 16.71 -1.21 3.85
N LEU A 88 15.53 -1.40 3.25
CA LEU A 88 14.62 -2.50 3.60
C LEU A 88 15.19 -3.88 3.21
N ILE A 89 15.92 -3.98 2.09
CA ILE A 89 16.65 -5.20 1.73
C ILE A 89 17.75 -5.48 2.75
N THR A 90 18.48 -4.47 3.23
CA THR A 90 19.50 -4.64 4.27
C THR A 90 18.88 -5.21 5.54
N VAL A 91 17.75 -4.65 6.00
CA VAL A 91 17.03 -5.19 7.17
C VAL A 91 16.57 -6.63 6.93
N SER A 92 16.00 -6.90 5.75
CA SER A 92 15.56 -8.25 5.36
C SER A 92 16.71 -9.27 5.35
N SER A 93 17.88 -8.87 4.82
CA SER A 93 19.07 -9.70 4.75
C SER A 93 19.63 -10.00 6.14
N VAL A 94 19.69 -9.01 7.03
CA VAL A 94 20.12 -9.20 8.41
C VAL A 94 19.15 -10.11 9.18
N ALA A 95 17.84 -9.96 8.96
CA ALA A 95 16.84 -10.83 9.56
C ALA A 95 16.96 -12.28 9.04
N ALA A 96 17.20 -12.46 7.74
CA ALA A 96 17.44 -13.76 7.13
C ALA A 96 18.72 -14.42 7.68
N ASP A 97 19.81 -13.68 7.82
CA ASP A 97 21.06 -14.18 8.43
C ASP A 97 20.82 -14.66 9.87
N GLY A 98 20.11 -13.86 10.68
CA GLY A 98 19.77 -14.21 12.05
C GLY A 98 18.87 -15.45 12.13
N TRP A 99 17.89 -15.55 11.25
CA TRP A 99 17.05 -16.74 11.11
C TRP A 99 17.88 -17.96 10.72
N ASN A 100 18.75 -17.85 9.70
CA ASN A 100 19.57 -18.96 9.21
C ASN A 100 20.56 -19.45 10.29
N ALA A 101 21.11 -18.56 11.10
CA ALA A 101 21.98 -18.93 12.22
C ALA A 101 21.25 -19.74 13.32
N PHE A 102 19.96 -19.47 13.52
CA PHE A 102 19.11 -20.22 14.44
C PHE A 102 18.59 -21.52 13.81
N ALA A 103 18.03 -21.44 12.61
CA ALA A 103 17.38 -22.53 11.90
C ALA A 103 18.36 -23.63 11.46
N SER A 104 19.61 -23.28 11.11
CA SER A 104 20.65 -24.26 10.76
C SER A 104 20.99 -25.24 11.89
N GLN A 105 20.68 -24.89 13.14
CA GLN A 105 20.82 -25.80 14.27
C GLN A 105 19.72 -26.87 14.31
N SER A 106 18.60 -26.64 13.63
CA SER A 106 17.40 -27.48 13.68
C SER A 106 17.10 -28.18 12.35
N ASN A 107 17.11 -27.47 11.23
CA ASN A 107 16.85 -28.01 9.90
C ASN A 107 17.37 -27.08 8.79
N ASN A 108 18.21 -27.61 7.89
CA ASN A 108 18.77 -26.87 6.76
C ASN A 108 17.73 -26.53 5.69
N ASP A 109 16.60 -27.23 5.62
CA ASP A 109 15.51 -26.96 4.67
C ASP A 109 14.77 -25.63 4.96
N LEU A 110 14.95 -25.08 6.17
CA LEU A 110 14.38 -23.79 6.58
C LEU A 110 15.28 -22.60 6.25
N HIS A 111 16.38 -22.82 5.53
CA HIS A 111 17.33 -21.79 5.16
C HIS A 111 16.72 -20.82 4.13
N ILE A 112 16.77 -19.53 4.44
CA ILE A 112 16.32 -18.44 3.56
C ILE A 112 17.49 -18.04 2.65
N SER A 113 17.31 -18.17 1.34
CA SER A 113 18.32 -17.75 0.36
C SER A 113 18.45 -16.23 0.25
N THR A 114 19.56 -15.75 -0.31
CA THR A 114 19.79 -14.33 -0.58
C THR A 114 18.75 -13.77 -1.55
N GLU A 115 18.35 -14.54 -2.54
CA GLU A 115 17.29 -14.22 -3.50
C GLU A 115 15.96 -13.95 -2.77
N ALA A 116 15.55 -14.88 -1.90
CA ALA A 116 14.33 -14.74 -1.12
C ALA A 116 14.39 -13.51 -0.20
N ALA A 117 15.50 -13.32 0.52
CA ALA A 117 15.69 -12.17 1.40
C ALA A 117 15.66 -10.83 0.64
N THR A 118 16.20 -10.80 -0.58
CA THR A 118 16.24 -9.60 -1.44
C THR A 118 14.85 -9.21 -1.95
N ARG A 119 14.04 -10.21 -2.32
CA ARG A 119 12.70 -10.01 -2.90
C ARG A 119 11.59 -9.87 -1.84
N PHE A 120 11.82 -10.39 -0.63
CA PHE A 120 10.82 -10.45 0.43
C PHE A 120 10.16 -9.10 0.77
N PRO A 121 10.90 -7.97 0.89
CA PRO A 121 10.25 -6.69 1.18
C PRO A 121 9.27 -6.26 0.08
N GLY A 122 9.61 -6.52 -1.19
CA GLY A 122 8.72 -6.29 -2.32
C GLY A 122 7.47 -7.18 -2.26
N ALA A 123 7.65 -8.48 -1.99
CA ALA A 123 6.54 -9.42 -1.87
C ALA A 123 5.57 -9.02 -0.74
N LEU A 124 6.10 -8.61 0.41
CA LEU A 124 5.32 -8.16 1.57
C LEU A 124 4.53 -6.87 1.27
N LEU A 125 5.20 -5.82 0.79
CA LEU A 125 4.53 -4.55 0.48
C LEU A 125 3.55 -4.72 -0.68
N GLY A 126 3.89 -5.54 -1.68
CA GLY A 126 3.00 -5.90 -2.78
C GLY A 126 1.70 -6.55 -2.30
N ALA A 127 1.76 -7.44 -1.31
CA ALA A 127 0.56 -8.03 -0.71
C ALA A 127 -0.25 -7.00 0.09
N LEU A 128 0.41 -6.18 0.91
CA LEU A 128 -0.24 -5.12 1.70
C LEU A 128 -0.85 -4.01 0.84
N THR A 129 -0.38 -3.82 -0.40
CA THR A 129 -0.99 -2.89 -1.36
C THR A 129 -2.46 -3.23 -1.65
N SER A 130 -2.86 -4.50 -1.58
CA SER A 130 -4.29 -4.88 -1.74
C SER A 130 -5.19 -4.22 -0.68
N LEU A 131 -4.70 -4.10 0.56
CA LEU A 131 -5.40 -3.42 1.65
C LEU A 131 -5.51 -1.91 1.40
N LEU A 132 -4.46 -1.28 0.87
CA LEU A 132 -4.48 0.15 0.55
C LEU A 132 -5.43 0.45 -0.62
N ILE A 133 -5.43 -0.41 -1.64
CA ILE A 133 -6.40 -0.34 -2.75
C ILE A 133 -7.82 -0.45 -2.21
N PHE A 134 -8.10 -1.42 -1.33
CA PHE A 134 -9.42 -1.51 -0.68
C PHE A 134 -9.79 -0.19 0.02
N PHE A 135 -8.88 0.40 0.80
CA PHE A 135 -9.16 1.63 1.53
C PHE A 135 -9.40 2.84 0.63
N VAL A 136 -8.65 2.99 -0.46
CA VAL A 136 -8.89 4.07 -1.43
C VAL A 136 -10.20 3.82 -2.18
N VAL A 137 -10.37 2.63 -2.77
CA VAL A 137 -11.53 2.32 -3.62
C VAL A 137 -12.83 2.27 -2.84
N ARG A 138 -12.84 1.75 -1.60
CA ARG A 138 -14.06 1.81 -0.77
C ARG A 138 -14.47 3.24 -0.46
N GLU A 139 -13.48 4.09 -0.24
CA GLU A 139 -13.70 5.49 0.06
C GLU A 139 -14.22 6.18 -1.19
N LEU A 140 -13.87 5.76 -2.40
CA LEU A 140 -14.38 6.35 -3.65
C LEU A 140 -15.70 5.77 -4.16
N PHE A 141 -15.88 4.45 -4.09
CA PHE A 141 -16.89 3.68 -4.84
C PHE A 141 -17.67 2.65 -4.00
N GLY A 142 -17.46 2.58 -2.69
CA GLY A 142 -18.17 1.65 -1.80
C GLY A 142 -17.44 0.33 -1.55
N VAL A 143 -17.90 -0.42 -0.54
CA VAL A 143 -17.20 -1.56 0.05
C VAL A 143 -17.04 -2.72 -0.93
N GLU A 144 -18.10 -3.04 -1.69
CA GLU A 144 -18.12 -4.13 -2.66
C GLU A 144 -17.05 -3.91 -3.74
N THR A 145 -17.05 -2.72 -4.34
CA THR A 145 -16.06 -2.31 -5.34
C THR A 145 -14.65 -2.33 -4.76
N GLY A 146 -14.49 -1.92 -3.49
CA GLY A 146 -13.22 -2.00 -2.78
C GLY A 146 -12.70 -3.42 -2.63
N LEU A 147 -13.55 -4.37 -2.23
CA LEU A 147 -13.17 -5.77 -2.07
C LEU A 147 -12.80 -6.40 -3.41
N LEU A 148 -13.57 -6.11 -4.46
CA LEU A 148 -13.27 -6.56 -5.82
C LEU A 148 -11.93 -6.01 -6.31
N ALA A 149 -11.67 -4.71 -6.15
CA ALA A 149 -10.40 -4.11 -6.55
C ALA A 149 -9.19 -4.69 -5.80
N ALA A 150 -9.34 -4.94 -4.49
CA ALA A 150 -8.30 -5.58 -3.69
C ALA A 150 -8.03 -7.03 -4.13
N ALA A 151 -9.09 -7.79 -4.42
CA ALA A 151 -8.96 -9.15 -4.95
C ALA A 151 -8.28 -9.16 -6.33
N LEU A 152 -8.68 -8.26 -7.23
CA LEU A 152 -8.04 -8.12 -8.55
C LEU A 152 -6.54 -7.87 -8.40
N TRP A 153 -6.10 -6.94 -7.55
CA TRP A 153 -4.68 -6.73 -7.29
C TRP A 153 -3.96 -7.94 -6.66
N ALA A 154 -4.61 -8.60 -5.70
CA ALA A 154 -4.02 -9.73 -4.99
C ALA A 154 -3.73 -10.91 -5.91
N PHE A 155 -4.59 -11.14 -6.91
CA PHE A 155 -4.52 -12.26 -7.84
C PHE A 155 -4.05 -11.90 -9.26
N ASP A 156 -3.75 -10.62 -9.53
CA ASP A 156 -3.23 -10.19 -10.83
C ASP A 156 -1.81 -10.76 -11.07
N PRO A 157 -1.59 -11.56 -12.14
CA PRO A 157 -0.30 -12.19 -12.39
C PRO A 157 0.83 -11.19 -12.65
N GLN A 158 0.53 -10.03 -13.25
CA GLN A 158 1.52 -9.00 -13.53
C GLN A 158 1.98 -8.32 -12.24
N ALA A 159 1.04 -7.95 -11.36
CA ALA A 159 1.32 -7.40 -10.04
C ALA A 159 2.12 -8.41 -9.20
N ILE A 160 1.71 -9.67 -9.18
CA ILE A 160 2.44 -10.74 -8.50
C ILE A 160 3.87 -10.85 -9.05
N GLY A 161 4.04 -10.92 -10.37
CA GLY A 161 5.36 -11.02 -11.01
C GLY A 161 6.27 -9.84 -10.67
N PHE A 162 5.76 -8.61 -10.76
CA PHE A 162 6.54 -7.41 -10.41
C PHE A 162 6.86 -7.30 -8.91
N ASN A 163 5.98 -7.78 -8.02
CA ASN A 163 6.25 -7.76 -6.58
C ASN A 163 7.23 -8.86 -6.14
N ARG A 164 7.43 -9.88 -6.99
CA ARG A 164 8.37 -10.99 -6.76
C ARG A 164 9.80 -10.68 -7.19
N ILE A 165 10.03 -9.56 -7.87
CA ILE A 165 11.37 -9.08 -8.21
C ILE A 165 11.70 -7.86 -7.37
N ALA A 166 12.99 -7.69 -7.03
CA ALA A 166 13.41 -6.54 -6.24
C ALA A 166 13.48 -5.28 -7.13
N LYS A 167 12.31 -4.69 -7.41
CA LYS A 167 12.13 -3.39 -8.08
C LYS A 167 11.49 -2.33 -7.19
N GLU A 168 11.87 -1.09 -7.45
CA GLU A 168 11.48 0.13 -6.74
C GLU A 168 9.98 0.42 -6.86
N ASP A 169 9.37 0.01 -7.98
CA ASP A 169 7.98 0.28 -8.35
C ASP A 169 6.98 -0.21 -7.29
N THR A 170 7.26 -1.35 -6.66
CA THR A 170 6.40 -1.89 -5.61
C THR A 170 6.35 -0.98 -4.37
N PHE A 171 7.51 -0.44 -3.97
CA PHE A 171 7.63 0.46 -2.82
C PHE A 171 7.01 1.81 -3.15
N PHE A 172 7.31 2.33 -4.34
CA PHE A 172 6.72 3.56 -4.85
C PHE A 172 5.19 3.52 -4.81
N LEU A 173 4.58 2.48 -5.40
CA LEU A 173 3.13 2.33 -5.45
C LEU A 173 2.52 2.18 -4.04
N PHE A 174 3.14 1.37 -3.18
CA PHE A 174 2.68 1.18 -1.81
C PHE A 174 2.62 2.50 -1.04
N PHE A 175 3.73 3.27 -1.04
CA PHE A 175 3.79 4.53 -0.32
C PHE A 175 2.93 5.63 -0.95
N PHE A 176 2.76 5.64 -2.28
CA PHE A 176 1.82 6.51 -2.96
C PHE A 176 0.38 6.23 -2.49
N LEU A 177 -0.06 4.98 -2.49
CA LEU A 177 -1.41 4.63 -2.03
C LEU A 177 -1.59 4.90 -0.53
N LEU A 178 -0.56 4.66 0.28
CA LEU A 178 -0.58 4.96 1.71
C LEU A 178 -0.77 6.46 1.97
N ALA A 179 -0.08 7.30 1.20
CA ALA A 179 -0.27 8.76 1.26
C ALA A 179 -1.72 9.14 0.92
N ASN A 180 -2.30 8.54 -0.12
CA ASN A 180 -3.70 8.78 -0.49
C ASN A 180 -4.69 8.29 0.58
N VAL A 181 -4.44 7.16 1.24
CA VAL A 181 -5.27 6.68 2.35
C VAL A 181 -5.26 7.68 3.51
N PHE A 182 -4.08 8.17 3.91
CA PHE A 182 -3.99 9.16 4.99
C PHE A 182 -4.59 10.50 4.58
N TRP A 183 -4.39 10.94 3.34
CA TRP A 183 -4.99 12.15 2.81
C TRP A 183 -6.51 12.09 2.90
N LEU A 184 -7.13 11.07 2.30
CA LEU A 184 -8.58 10.88 2.31
C LEU A 184 -9.11 10.79 3.74
N ARG A 185 -8.42 10.05 4.63
CA ARG A 185 -8.83 9.95 6.03
C ARG A 185 -8.74 11.28 6.78
N GLY A 186 -7.71 12.08 6.51
CA GLY A 186 -7.56 13.43 7.05
C GLY A 186 -8.74 14.32 6.66
N GLN A 187 -9.13 14.27 5.38
CA GLN A 187 -10.29 15.03 4.88
C GLN A 187 -11.59 14.58 5.55
N SER A 188 -11.88 13.28 5.59
CA SER A 188 -13.12 12.79 6.24
C SER A 188 -13.21 13.18 7.72
N VAL A 189 -12.09 13.24 8.43
CA VAL A 189 -12.05 13.64 9.84
C VAL A 189 -12.27 15.15 9.98
N ALA A 190 -11.67 15.96 9.10
CA ALA A 190 -11.87 17.41 9.09
C ALA A 190 -13.34 17.79 8.83
N GLU A 191 -14.06 17.02 8.01
CA GLU A 191 -15.48 17.26 7.70
C GLU A 191 -16.46 16.84 8.80
N THR A 192 -16.10 15.86 9.64
CA THR A 192 -17.03 15.22 10.59
C THR A 192 -16.78 15.58 12.06
N SER A 193 -15.62 16.15 12.38
CA SER A 193 -15.21 16.36 13.76
C SER A 193 -15.13 17.84 14.12
N ASP A 194 -16.02 18.29 15.01
CA ASP A 194 -15.87 19.56 15.73
C ASP A 194 -14.68 19.43 16.70
N GLY A 195 -13.47 19.79 16.23
CA GLY A 195 -12.29 19.97 17.09
C GLY A 195 -11.31 18.80 17.26
N LYS A 196 -11.41 17.69 16.49
CA LYS A 196 -10.31 16.68 16.46
C LYS A 196 -9.19 17.13 15.52
N SER A 197 -7.93 17.04 15.98
CA SER A 197 -6.77 17.36 15.13
C SER A 197 -6.66 16.36 13.98
N HIS A 198 -7.00 16.83 12.78
CA HIS A 198 -6.83 16.14 11.50
C HIS A 198 -5.39 16.27 10.97
N GLU A 199 -4.59 17.19 11.53
CA GLU A 199 -3.20 17.48 11.15
C GLU A 199 -2.30 16.25 11.17
N ARG A 200 -2.53 15.33 12.12
CA ARG A 200 -1.77 14.07 12.19
C ARG A 200 -1.82 13.29 10.88
N TYR A 201 -2.96 13.32 10.18
CA TYR A 201 -3.11 12.61 8.91
C TYR A 201 -2.36 13.32 7.78
N TYR A 202 -2.24 14.65 7.83
CA TYR A 202 -1.41 15.39 6.89
C TYR A 202 0.07 15.13 7.11
N TRP A 203 0.54 15.04 8.37
CA TRP A 203 1.90 14.62 8.67
C TRP A 203 2.19 13.20 8.20
N LEU A 204 1.26 12.26 8.41
CA LEU A 204 1.36 10.89 7.90
C LEU A 204 1.36 10.85 6.36
N THR A 205 0.57 11.70 5.71
CA THR A 205 0.57 11.86 4.24
C THR A 205 1.93 12.35 3.76
N ALA A 206 2.47 13.40 4.38
CA ALA A 206 3.79 13.94 4.05
C ALA A 206 4.90 12.91 4.24
N ALA A 207 4.87 12.15 5.34
CA ALA A 207 5.82 11.07 5.59
C ALA A 207 5.72 9.96 4.53
N ALA A 208 4.51 9.56 4.14
CA ALA A 208 4.30 8.56 3.10
C ALA A 208 4.78 9.06 1.72
N PHE A 209 4.53 10.33 1.36
CA PHE A 209 5.09 10.93 0.15
C PHE A 209 6.62 11.04 0.18
N GLY A 210 7.21 11.33 1.35
CA GLY A 210 8.64 11.27 1.56
C GLY A 210 9.20 9.87 1.30
N ALA A 211 8.54 8.83 1.83
CA ALA A 211 8.91 7.44 1.58
C ALA A 211 8.72 7.02 0.10
N MET A 212 7.68 7.53 -0.56
CA MET A 212 7.48 7.35 -2.01
C MET A 212 8.67 7.94 -2.80
N MET A 213 9.08 9.18 -2.50
CA MET A 213 10.24 9.80 -3.13
C MET A 213 11.56 9.11 -2.79
N ALA A 214 11.67 8.56 -1.59
CA ALA A 214 12.80 7.74 -1.17
C ALA A 214 12.80 6.33 -1.83
N SER A 215 11.72 5.96 -2.52
CA SER A 215 11.61 4.72 -3.31
C SER A 215 11.93 4.96 -4.78
N LYS A 216 11.35 6.01 -5.39
CA LYS A 216 11.54 6.34 -6.82
C LYS A 216 11.26 7.83 -7.08
N TYR A 217 12.07 8.46 -7.93
CA TYR A 217 11.97 9.89 -8.26
C TYR A 217 10.87 10.20 -9.28
N LEU A 218 9.61 10.13 -8.85
CA LEU A 218 8.45 10.49 -9.66
C LEU A 218 7.57 11.54 -8.95
N PRO A 219 8.09 12.77 -8.73
CA PRO A 219 7.39 13.78 -7.94
C PRO A 219 6.07 14.24 -8.59
N HIS A 220 5.94 14.15 -9.92
CA HIS A 220 4.74 14.53 -10.64
C HIS A 220 3.50 13.72 -10.21
N VAL A 221 3.67 12.53 -9.64
CA VAL A 221 2.56 11.69 -9.18
C VAL A 221 1.91 12.26 -7.92
N MET A 222 2.61 13.12 -7.15
CA MET A 222 2.00 13.90 -6.06
C MET A 222 0.92 14.86 -6.58
N ALA A 223 1.09 15.37 -7.80
CA ALA A 223 0.11 16.25 -8.41
C ALA A 223 -1.22 15.54 -8.69
N ILE A 224 -1.25 14.20 -8.78
CA ILE A 224 -2.50 13.45 -8.95
C ILE A 224 -3.40 13.63 -7.71
N SER A 225 -2.84 13.52 -6.51
CA SER A 225 -3.60 13.71 -5.26
C SER A 225 -4.11 15.15 -5.12
N ALA A 226 -3.29 16.13 -5.52
CA ALA A 226 -3.68 17.54 -5.52
C ALA A 226 -4.73 17.86 -6.61
N ALA A 227 -4.56 17.33 -7.82
CA ALA A 227 -5.51 17.50 -8.91
C ALA A 227 -6.86 16.86 -8.59
N TYR A 228 -6.86 15.67 -7.97
CA TYR A 228 -8.08 15.06 -7.44
C TYR A 228 -8.78 16.01 -6.48
N TYR A 229 -8.07 16.58 -5.50
CA TYR A 229 -8.66 17.55 -4.60
C TYR A 229 -9.30 18.74 -5.34
N HIS A 230 -8.57 19.36 -6.27
CA HIS A 230 -9.06 20.52 -7.00
C HIS A 230 -10.27 20.22 -7.90
N ILE A 231 -10.29 19.08 -8.61
CA ILE A 231 -11.39 18.73 -9.52
C ILE A 231 -12.69 18.48 -8.74
N PHE A 232 -12.61 17.84 -7.58
CA PHE A 232 -13.81 17.42 -6.83
C PHE A 232 -14.40 18.50 -5.91
N LEU A 233 -13.65 19.58 -5.62
CA LEU A 233 -14.16 20.75 -4.89
C LEU A 233 -15.39 21.39 -5.56
N ASP A 234 -15.37 21.48 -6.89
CA ASP A 234 -16.38 22.23 -7.63
C ASP A 234 -17.71 21.47 -7.75
N ILE A 235 -17.72 20.15 -7.56
CA ILE A 235 -18.92 19.33 -7.77
C ILE A 235 -19.90 19.49 -6.58
N PRO A 236 -21.13 20.01 -6.79
CA PRO A 236 -22.04 20.43 -5.70
C PRO A 236 -22.56 19.34 -4.78
N THR A 237 -22.61 18.10 -5.27
CA THR A 237 -23.30 16.96 -4.62
C THR A 237 -22.33 15.90 -4.12
N THR A 238 -21.03 16.19 -4.08
CA THR A 238 -20.05 15.22 -3.61
C THR A 238 -19.92 15.26 -2.10
N ARG A 239 -19.67 14.09 -1.52
CA ARG A 239 -19.15 13.95 -0.17
C ARG A 239 -17.71 14.50 0.00
N TRP A 240 -17.18 15.22 -0.98
CA TRP A 240 -15.76 15.56 -1.11
C TRP A 240 -15.51 17.08 -1.03
N ARG A 241 -16.53 17.85 -0.63
CA ARG A 241 -16.41 19.31 -0.44
C ARG A 241 -15.86 19.63 0.95
N VAL A 242 -14.58 19.99 0.98
CA VAL A 242 -13.87 20.42 2.17
C VAL A 242 -14.36 21.80 2.64
N GLY A 243 -14.52 21.96 3.96
CA GLY A 243 -14.78 23.25 4.60
C GLY A 243 -16.24 23.64 4.78
N LYS A 244 -17.21 22.79 4.44
CA LYS A 244 -18.59 22.94 4.91
C LYS A 244 -18.89 21.87 5.95
N LEU A 245 -19.04 22.30 7.21
CA LEU A 245 -19.73 21.53 8.23
C LEU A 245 -21.08 21.09 7.65
N ARG A 246 -21.36 19.79 7.77
CA ARG A 246 -22.70 19.25 7.52
C ARG A 246 -23.63 19.63 8.66
#